data_AF-A0A962XCP7-F1
#
_entry.id   AF-A0A962XCP7-F1
#
_cell.length_a   1.000
_cell.length_b   1.000
_cell.length_c   1.000
_cell.angle_alpha   90.00
_cell.angle_beta   90.00
_cell.angle_gamma   90.00
#
_symmetry.space_group_name_H-M   'P 1'
#
loop_
_entity.id
_entity.type
_entity.pdbx_description
1 polymer ?
#
loop_
_entity_poly.entity_id
_entity_poly.type
_entity_poly.pdbx_seq_one_letter_code
_entity_poly.pdbx_strand_id
1 'polypeptide(L)'
;MLSAMKYLLLISLLMPSLAGAVICKTIEDDGTVSYADVPAAECPEQVKLPDYSRYAPRPIVQPEPEQSTASGSLVAFEKYTALRIVQPESNGTVRNNEGIVPVVLVSEPGLQDGHKVQLTLDGKGVPGDFAGLSLSLNNVDRGTHSLSAAIVDAGGQRLIASTSVRFTLRRVGLNDRAPRPGQPIAPAPPGSGSPTSPVYNPGGIRAPGSGAGNAYRPNVGTR
;
A
#
# COMPACT_ATOMS: atom_id res chain seq x y z
N MET A 1 -9.09 -27.24 -69.34
CA MET A 1 -8.29 -26.00 -69.34
C MET A 1 -8.83 -24.93 -68.38
N LEU A 2 -10.15 -24.67 -68.31
CA LEU A 2 -10.72 -23.67 -67.40
C LEU A 2 -10.48 -23.91 -65.89
N SER A 3 -10.37 -25.17 -65.46
CA SER A 3 -10.20 -25.49 -64.02
C SER A 3 -8.78 -25.17 -63.53
N ALA A 4 -7.74 -25.45 -64.31
CA ALA A 4 -6.35 -25.14 -63.97
C ALA A 4 -6.09 -23.62 -63.85
N MET A 5 -6.75 -22.81 -64.68
CA MET A 5 -6.64 -21.34 -64.64
C MET A 5 -7.30 -20.74 -63.40
N LYS A 6 -8.33 -21.41 -62.87
CA LYS A 6 -9.03 -21.00 -61.64
C LYS A 6 -8.18 -21.26 -60.39
N TYR A 7 -7.46 -22.38 -60.34
CA TYR A 7 -6.51 -22.66 -59.25
C TYR A 7 -5.27 -21.77 -59.31
N LEU A 8 -4.78 -21.41 -60.50
CA LEU A 8 -3.68 -20.46 -60.66
C LEU A 8 -4.05 -19.07 -60.11
N LEU A 9 -5.29 -18.61 -60.36
CA LEU A 9 -5.79 -17.33 -59.86
C LEU A 9 -6.04 -17.37 -58.35
N LEU A 10 -6.45 -18.51 -57.79
CA LEU A 10 -6.66 -18.69 -56.35
C LEU A 10 -5.34 -18.77 -55.57
N ILE A 11 -4.27 -19.33 -56.17
CA ILE A 11 -2.91 -19.35 -55.59
C ILE A 11 -2.28 -17.95 -55.65
N SER A 12 -2.53 -17.17 -56.71
CA SER A 12 -2.10 -15.77 -56.80
C SER A 12 -2.76 -14.87 -55.74
N LEU A 13 -3.97 -15.21 -55.29
CA LEU A 13 -4.71 -14.43 -54.29
C LEU A 13 -4.28 -14.75 -52.84
N LEU A 14 -3.55 -15.85 -52.64
CA LEU A 14 -3.14 -16.34 -51.32
C LEU A 14 -1.71 -15.96 -50.90
N MET A 15 -1.09 -14.99 -51.58
CA MET A 15 0.20 -14.41 -51.20
C MET A 15 -0.03 -13.15 -50.33
N PRO A 16 -0.12 -13.27 -48.98
CA PRO A 16 -0.08 -12.09 -48.14
C PRO A 16 1.33 -11.49 -48.21
N SER A 17 1.42 -10.21 -48.55
CA SER A 17 2.63 -9.42 -48.36
C SER A 17 2.97 -9.38 -46.87
N LEU A 18 4.11 -9.95 -46.46
CA LEU A 18 4.68 -9.74 -45.13
C LEU A 18 5.14 -8.28 -45.01
N ALA A 19 4.21 -7.37 -44.74
CA ALA A 19 4.53 -6.00 -44.35
C ALA A 19 4.66 -5.95 -42.82
N GLY A 20 5.90 -5.92 -42.31
CA GLY A 20 6.18 -5.58 -40.92
C GLY A 20 6.11 -4.06 -40.76
N ALA A 21 5.11 -3.56 -40.02
CA ALA A 21 5.04 -2.15 -39.64
C ALA A 21 6.00 -1.88 -38.48
N VAL A 22 6.75 -0.78 -38.56
CA VAL A 22 7.61 -0.27 -37.48
C VAL A 22 7.21 1.16 -37.16
N ILE A 23 7.32 1.53 -35.88
CA ILE A 23 7.04 2.87 -35.40
C ILE A 23 8.24 3.76 -35.74
N CYS A 24 8.03 4.75 -36.60
CA CYS A 24 9.06 5.69 -37.01
C CYS A 24 8.86 7.03 -36.33
N LYS A 25 9.97 7.65 -35.93
CA LYS A 25 10.00 8.99 -35.33
C LYS A 25 10.56 9.95 -36.36
N THR A 26 9.78 10.97 -36.71
CA THR A 26 10.23 12.09 -37.54
C THR A 26 10.31 13.36 -36.70
N ILE A 27 11.36 14.13 -36.91
CA ILE A 27 11.54 15.44 -36.26
C ILE A 27 11.47 16.48 -37.39
N GLU A 28 10.48 17.35 -37.33
CA GLU A 28 10.30 18.44 -38.29
C GLU A 28 11.22 19.62 -37.95
N ASP A 29 11.49 20.50 -38.92
CA ASP A 29 12.45 21.62 -38.77
C ASP A 29 12.08 22.63 -37.67
N ASP A 30 10.83 22.60 -37.20
CA ASP A 30 10.31 23.39 -36.08
C ASP A 30 10.52 22.71 -34.70
N GLY A 31 11.10 21.50 -34.68
CA GLY A 31 11.33 20.68 -33.49
C GLY A 31 10.15 19.81 -33.07
N THR A 32 9.07 19.77 -33.85
CA THR A 32 7.89 18.93 -33.58
C THR A 32 8.21 17.46 -33.87
N VAL A 33 7.91 16.58 -32.91
CA VAL A 33 8.15 15.13 -33.01
C VAL A 33 6.84 14.41 -33.33
N SER A 34 6.78 13.73 -34.46
CA SER A 34 5.63 12.91 -34.88
C SER A 34 6.00 11.43 -34.94
N TYR A 35 5.07 10.57 -34.54
CA TYR A 35 5.21 9.10 -34.57
C TYR A 35 4.18 8.53 -35.54
N ALA A 36 4.64 7.75 -36.53
CA ALA A 36 3.79 7.13 -37.53
C ALA A 36 4.18 5.66 -37.75
N ASP A 37 3.17 4.80 -37.95
CA ASP A 37 3.37 3.41 -38.36
C ASP A 37 3.58 3.37 -39.87
N VAL A 38 4.83 3.25 -40.31
CA VAL A 38 5.19 3.16 -41.73
C VAL A 38 5.89 1.84 -42.04
N PRO A 39 5.87 1.37 -43.30
CA PRO A 39 6.62 0.19 -43.71
C PRO A 39 8.11 0.35 -43.38
N ALA A 40 8.76 -0.71 -42.88
CA ALA A 40 10.15 -0.65 -42.40
C ALA A 40 11.18 -0.11 -43.41
N ALA A 41 10.90 -0.23 -44.71
CA ALA A 41 11.75 0.27 -45.78
C ALA A 41 11.76 1.81 -45.90
N GLU A 42 10.73 2.49 -45.36
CA GLU A 42 10.53 3.94 -45.45
C GLU A 42 10.94 4.67 -44.17
N CYS A 43 11.54 3.95 -43.20
CA CYS A 43 11.92 4.46 -41.90
C CYS A 43 13.39 4.92 -41.87
N PRO A 44 13.70 6.23 -41.87
CA PRO A 44 15.07 6.71 -41.81
C PRO A 44 15.74 6.43 -40.46
N GLU A 45 14.98 6.39 -39.37
CA GLU A 45 15.50 6.10 -38.03
C GLU A 45 14.49 5.25 -37.23
N GLN A 46 14.75 3.95 -37.12
CA GLN A 46 13.98 3.06 -36.26
C GLN A 46 14.20 3.42 -34.79
N VAL A 47 13.11 3.66 -34.06
CA VAL A 47 13.16 3.87 -32.63
C VAL A 47 13.57 2.56 -31.95
N LYS A 48 14.83 2.46 -31.51
CA LYS A 48 15.26 1.40 -30.59
C LYS A 48 14.68 1.69 -29.21
N LEU A 49 13.66 0.93 -28.84
CA LEU A 49 13.17 0.96 -27.47
C LEU A 49 14.29 0.46 -26.54
N PRO A 50 14.57 1.17 -25.44
CA PRO A 50 15.45 0.64 -24.41
C PRO A 50 14.85 -0.64 -23.82
N ASP A 51 15.72 -1.57 -23.41
CA ASP A 51 15.30 -2.75 -22.67
C ASP A 51 14.46 -2.31 -21.45
N TYR A 52 13.29 -2.94 -21.29
CA TYR A 52 12.45 -2.66 -20.13
C TYR A 52 13.14 -3.13 -18.86
N SER A 53 12.97 -2.38 -17.77
CA SER A 53 13.49 -2.75 -16.46
C SER A 53 12.86 -4.05 -16.00
N ARG A 54 13.67 -5.09 -15.87
CA ARG A 54 13.28 -6.40 -15.33
C ARG A 54 13.86 -6.51 -13.94
N TYR A 55 13.01 -6.71 -12.94
CA TYR A 55 13.46 -7.12 -11.61
C TYR A 55 13.60 -8.64 -11.60
N ALA A 56 14.79 -9.13 -11.30
CA ALA A 56 14.95 -10.54 -10.95
C ALA A 56 14.40 -10.74 -9.53
N PRO A 57 13.45 -11.66 -9.31
CA PRO A 57 13.04 -12.03 -7.95
C PRO A 57 14.30 -12.43 -7.17
N ARG A 58 14.49 -11.86 -5.98
CA ARG A 58 15.52 -12.39 -5.09
C ARG A 58 15.14 -13.83 -4.77
N PRO A 59 16.08 -14.79 -4.83
CA PRO A 59 15.83 -16.14 -4.33
C PRO A 59 15.32 -16.02 -2.90
N ILE A 60 14.08 -16.44 -2.68
CA ILE A 60 13.58 -16.66 -1.33
C ILE A 60 14.37 -17.86 -0.86
N VAL A 61 15.35 -17.63 0.01
CA VAL A 61 15.93 -18.72 0.79
C VAL A 61 14.79 -19.19 1.68
N GLN A 62 14.10 -20.23 1.25
CA GLN A 62 13.21 -20.99 2.11
C GLN A 62 14.10 -21.41 3.28
N PRO A 63 13.86 -20.95 4.52
CA PRO A 63 14.51 -21.55 5.65
C PRO A 63 14.20 -23.05 5.54
N GLU A 64 15.25 -23.88 5.57
CA GLU A 64 15.10 -25.29 5.94
C GLU A 64 14.08 -25.30 7.09
N PRO A 65 13.02 -26.12 7.08
CA PRO A 65 12.19 -26.25 8.25
C PRO A 65 13.14 -26.60 9.39
N GLU A 66 13.41 -25.62 10.26
CA GLU A 66 14.07 -25.88 11.52
C GLU A 66 13.14 -26.88 12.16
N GLN A 67 13.56 -28.14 12.11
CA GLN A 67 13.02 -29.18 12.94
C GLN A 67 13.38 -28.70 14.34
N SER A 68 12.50 -27.86 14.85
CA SER A 68 12.48 -27.40 16.21
C SER A 68 12.31 -28.69 17.00
N THR A 69 13.42 -29.33 17.33
CA THR A 69 13.52 -30.11 18.54
C THR A 69 13.40 -29.10 19.65
N ALA A 70 12.19 -28.55 19.81
CA ALA A 70 11.76 -28.00 21.05
C ALA A 70 11.77 -29.20 22.00
N SER A 71 12.94 -29.45 22.60
CA SER A 71 13.01 -29.83 24.01
C SER A 71 12.49 -28.64 24.83
N GLY A 72 11.27 -28.20 24.53
CA GLY A 72 10.43 -27.59 25.53
C GLY A 72 10.05 -28.74 26.43
N SER A 73 10.42 -28.63 27.71
CA SER A 73 9.75 -29.39 28.76
C SER A 73 8.27 -29.53 28.39
N LEU A 74 7.75 -30.75 28.38
CA LEU A 74 6.32 -31.01 28.21
C LEU A 74 5.60 -30.41 29.41
N VAL A 75 5.45 -29.09 29.41
CA VAL A 75 4.62 -28.39 30.37
C VAL A 75 3.21 -28.88 30.04
N ALA A 76 2.70 -29.77 30.88
CA ALA A 76 1.33 -30.24 30.76
C ALA A 76 0.43 -29.00 30.65
N PHE A 77 -0.35 -28.94 29.56
CA PHE A 77 -1.27 -27.83 29.35
C PHE A 77 -2.32 -27.84 30.46
N GLU A 78 -2.30 -26.81 31.31
CA GLU A 78 -3.31 -26.62 32.36
C GLU A 78 -4.38 -25.62 31.90
N LYS A 79 -3.94 -24.46 31.42
CA LYS A 79 -4.80 -23.38 30.91
C LYS A 79 -4.02 -22.37 30.07
N TYR A 80 -4.75 -21.52 29.33
CA TYR A 80 -4.19 -20.32 28.75
C TYR A 80 -4.04 -19.21 29.80
N THR A 81 -2.90 -18.54 29.82
CA THR A 81 -2.60 -17.41 30.71
C THR A 81 -2.66 -16.07 29.98
N ALA A 82 -2.38 -16.06 28.68
CA ALA A 82 -2.45 -14.85 27.86
C ALA A 82 -2.99 -15.12 26.45
N LEU A 83 -3.71 -14.14 25.92
CA LEU A 83 -4.10 -14.07 24.51
C LEU A 83 -4.09 -12.59 24.10
N ARG A 84 -3.35 -12.26 23.04
CA ARG A 84 -3.26 -10.89 22.51
C ARG A 84 -3.33 -10.86 20.99
N ILE A 85 -3.93 -9.81 20.47
CA ILE A 85 -3.92 -9.47 19.05
C ILE A 85 -2.68 -8.61 18.80
N VAL A 86 -1.77 -9.09 17.95
CA VAL A 86 -0.56 -8.39 17.54
C VAL A 86 -0.79 -7.62 16.24
N GLN A 87 -1.59 -8.19 15.34
CA GLN A 87 -2.02 -7.54 14.10
C GLN A 87 -3.53 -7.71 13.94
N PRO A 88 -4.29 -6.69 13.52
CA PRO A 88 -3.86 -5.30 13.32
C PRO A 88 -3.37 -4.65 14.63
N GLU A 89 -2.47 -3.68 14.50
CA GLU A 89 -1.99 -2.90 15.65
C GLU A 89 -3.11 -2.06 16.25
N SER A 90 -3.02 -1.80 17.56
CA SER A 90 -3.97 -0.94 18.25
C SER A 90 -3.92 0.50 17.74
N ASN A 91 -5.09 0.98 17.31
CA ASN A 91 -5.32 2.22 16.58
C ASN A 91 -4.53 2.33 15.26
N GLY A 92 -4.03 1.20 14.76
CA GLY A 92 -3.31 1.12 13.50
C GLY A 92 -4.21 1.30 12.28
N THR A 93 -3.58 1.57 11.13
CA THR A 93 -4.28 1.67 9.85
C THR A 93 -3.89 0.52 8.94
N VAL A 94 -4.88 -0.26 8.49
CA VAL A 94 -4.74 -1.28 7.46
C VAL A 94 -5.13 -0.66 6.13
N ARG A 95 -4.28 -0.79 5.10
CA ARG A 95 -4.60 -0.34 3.73
C ARG A 95 -4.82 -1.55 2.83
N ASN A 96 -6.07 -1.80 2.48
CA ASN A 96 -6.42 -2.90 1.57
C ASN A 96 -7.75 -2.60 0.87
N ASN A 97 -7.75 -2.59 -0.47
CA ASN A 97 -8.93 -2.23 -1.26
C ASN A 97 -10.01 -3.32 -1.32
N GLU A 98 -9.61 -4.58 -1.13
CA GLU A 98 -10.48 -5.75 -1.15
C GLU A 98 -11.14 -6.00 0.22
N GLY A 99 -10.75 -5.23 1.24
CA GLY A 99 -11.25 -5.41 2.60
C GLY A 99 -10.61 -6.60 3.32
N ILE A 100 -9.39 -6.97 2.92
CA ILE A 100 -8.62 -8.03 3.57
C ILE A 100 -7.85 -7.43 4.75
N VAL A 101 -8.04 -7.99 5.95
CA VAL A 101 -7.37 -7.57 7.18
C VAL A 101 -6.60 -8.75 7.78
N PRO A 102 -5.25 -8.70 7.80
CA PRO A 102 -4.45 -9.73 8.45
C PRO A 102 -4.64 -9.66 9.96
N VAL A 103 -4.88 -10.81 10.58
CA VAL A 103 -5.04 -10.96 12.02
C VAL A 103 -3.97 -11.92 12.54
N VAL A 104 -3.12 -11.44 13.43
CA VAL A 104 -2.06 -12.26 14.06
C VAL A 104 -2.26 -12.21 15.57
N LEU A 105 -2.34 -13.40 16.16
CA LEU A 105 -2.56 -13.62 17.58
C LEU A 105 -1.30 -14.21 18.21
N VAL A 106 -1.12 -13.96 19.51
CA VAL A 106 -0.16 -14.70 20.33
C VAL A 106 -0.86 -15.16 21.59
N SER A 107 -0.71 -16.44 21.91
CA SER A 107 -1.21 -17.06 23.13
C SER A 107 -0.06 -17.65 23.94
N GLU A 108 -0.26 -17.71 25.25
CA GLU A 108 0.64 -18.41 26.16
C GLU A 108 -0.18 -19.42 26.98
N PRO A 109 0.13 -20.73 26.90
CA PRO A 109 0.99 -21.38 25.91
C PRO A 109 0.43 -21.27 24.48
N GLY A 110 1.16 -21.79 23.49
CA GLY A 110 0.69 -21.84 22.10
C GLY A 110 -0.66 -22.55 21.97
N LEU A 111 -1.37 -22.29 20.86
CA LEU A 111 -2.67 -22.90 20.59
C LEU A 111 -2.55 -24.43 20.64
N GLN A 112 -3.37 -25.06 21.47
CA GLN A 112 -3.38 -26.52 21.64
C GLN A 112 -4.24 -27.20 20.58
N ASP A 113 -3.93 -28.46 20.29
CA ASP A 113 -4.70 -29.29 19.37
C ASP A 113 -6.17 -29.42 19.82
N GLY A 114 -7.09 -29.33 18.87
CA GLY A 114 -8.53 -29.38 19.13
C GLY A 114 -9.14 -28.09 19.67
N HIS A 115 -8.34 -27.10 20.07
CA HIS A 115 -8.83 -25.76 20.40
C HIS A 115 -8.93 -24.89 19.14
N LYS A 116 -9.89 -23.96 19.14
CA LYS A 116 -10.15 -23.07 18.00
C LYS A 116 -10.15 -21.62 18.43
N VAL A 117 -9.84 -20.73 17.49
CA VAL A 117 -9.99 -19.29 17.68
C VAL A 117 -11.36 -18.84 17.16
N GLN A 118 -12.04 -18.01 17.94
CA GLN A 118 -13.25 -17.30 17.54
C GLN A 118 -12.97 -15.79 17.53
N LEU A 119 -13.20 -15.16 16.37
CA LEU A 119 -13.03 -13.72 16.21
C LEU A 119 -14.38 -13.00 16.33
N THR A 120 -14.36 -11.80 16.90
CA THR A 120 -15.51 -10.90 16.95
C THR A 120 -15.11 -9.55 16.37
N LEU A 121 -15.83 -9.10 15.34
CA LEU A 121 -15.64 -7.82 14.69
C LEU A 121 -16.88 -6.96 14.93
N ASP A 122 -16.70 -5.80 15.55
CA ASP A 122 -17.78 -4.85 15.90
C ASP A 122 -18.94 -5.48 16.68
N GLY A 123 -18.59 -6.40 17.58
CA GLY A 123 -19.57 -7.15 18.39
C GLY A 123 -20.26 -8.30 17.66
N LYS A 124 -19.95 -8.53 16.37
CA LYS A 124 -20.47 -9.65 15.59
C LYS A 124 -19.43 -10.75 15.48
N GLY A 125 -19.83 -11.98 15.76
CA GLY A 125 -18.96 -13.15 15.54
C GLY A 125 -18.59 -13.26 14.06
N VAL A 126 -17.31 -13.41 13.78
CA VAL A 126 -16.83 -13.70 12.44
C VAL A 126 -17.03 -15.20 12.19
N PRO A 127 -17.77 -15.60 11.15
CA PRO A 127 -17.91 -17.01 10.82
C PRO A 127 -16.58 -17.57 10.34
N GLY A 128 -16.20 -18.73 10.87
CA GLY A 128 -14.97 -19.42 10.50
C GLY A 128 -14.45 -20.29 11.62
N ASP A 129 -13.83 -21.41 11.25
CA ASP A 129 -13.09 -22.28 12.15
C ASP A 129 -11.60 -22.02 11.96
N PHE A 130 -10.99 -21.34 12.94
CA PHE A 130 -9.62 -20.90 12.84
C PHE A 130 -8.74 -21.79 13.73
N ALA A 131 -8.04 -22.74 13.11
CA ALA A 131 -7.14 -23.69 13.78
C ALA A 131 -5.71 -23.14 13.98
N GLY A 132 -5.51 -21.83 13.81
CA GLY A 132 -4.20 -21.20 13.88
C GLY A 132 -4.28 -19.78 14.44
N LEU A 133 -3.10 -19.21 14.70
CA LEU A 133 -2.95 -17.86 15.24
C LEU A 133 -2.68 -16.79 14.17
N SER A 134 -2.50 -17.19 12.90
CA SER A 134 -2.35 -16.28 11.75
C SER A 134 -3.52 -16.47 10.81
N LEU A 135 -4.28 -15.40 10.63
CA LEU A 135 -5.64 -15.41 10.11
C LEU A 135 -5.83 -14.21 9.18
N SER A 136 -6.90 -14.25 8.38
CA SER A 136 -7.26 -13.11 7.54
C SER A 136 -8.77 -12.93 7.54
N LEU A 137 -9.22 -11.74 7.91
CA LEU A 137 -10.61 -11.33 7.73
C LEU A 137 -10.79 -10.89 6.29
N ASN A 138 -11.93 -11.25 5.70
CA ASN A 138 -12.28 -10.91 4.34
C ASN A 138 -13.52 -10.02 4.33
N ASN A 139 -13.65 -9.21 3.30
CA ASN A 139 -14.81 -8.36 3.08
C ASN A 139 -15.13 -7.43 4.27
N VAL A 140 -14.09 -6.93 4.95
CA VAL A 140 -14.23 -5.92 6.00
C VAL A 140 -14.52 -4.57 5.34
N ASP A 141 -15.52 -3.86 5.83
CA ASP A 141 -15.87 -2.54 5.33
C ASP A 141 -14.76 -1.51 5.60
N ARG A 142 -14.79 -0.37 4.90
CA ARG A 142 -13.87 0.73 5.20
C ARG A 142 -14.32 1.44 6.49
N GLY A 143 -13.36 1.95 7.26
CA GLY A 143 -13.64 2.73 8.47
C GLY A 143 -12.97 2.15 9.70
N THR A 144 -13.45 2.57 10.87
CA THR A 144 -12.90 2.15 12.16
C THR A 144 -13.67 0.96 12.68
N HIS A 145 -12.94 -0.10 13.05
CA HIS A 145 -13.49 -1.36 13.53
C HIS A 145 -12.89 -1.72 14.89
N SER A 146 -13.60 -2.57 15.63
CA SER A 146 -13.18 -3.14 16.90
C SER A 146 -13.09 -4.66 16.77
N LEU A 147 -11.91 -5.22 16.99
CA LEU A 147 -11.64 -6.65 16.89
C LEU A 147 -11.30 -7.24 18.26
N SER A 148 -11.90 -8.37 18.60
CA SER A 148 -11.49 -9.20 19.73
C SER A 148 -11.40 -10.67 19.31
N ALA A 149 -10.61 -11.45 20.06
CA ALA A 149 -10.42 -12.86 19.83
C ALA A 149 -10.68 -13.65 21.11
N ALA A 150 -11.16 -14.88 20.97
CA ALA A 150 -11.28 -15.84 22.04
C ALA A 150 -10.74 -17.19 21.59
N ILE A 151 -10.20 -17.98 22.51
CA ILE A 151 -9.94 -19.40 22.27
C ILE A 151 -11.05 -20.21 22.92
N VAL A 152 -11.60 -21.15 22.17
CA VAL A 152 -12.66 -22.07 22.59
C VAL A 152 -12.19 -23.52 22.49
N ASP A 153 -12.75 -24.39 23.33
CA ASP A 153 -12.55 -25.82 23.22
C ASP A 153 -13.40 -26.46 22.11
N ALA A 154 -13.29 -27.79 21.94
CA ALA A 154 -14.07 -28.54 20.95
C ALA A 154 -15.60 -28.47 21.18
N GLY A 155 -16.04 -28.17 22.41
CA GLY A 155 -17.44 -27.97 22.77
C GLY A 155 -17.93 -26.52 22.60
N GLY A 156 -17.05 -25.59 22.22
CA GLY A 156 -17.35 -24.16 22.10
C GLY A 156 -17.29 -23.40 23.42
N GLN A 157 -16.81 -24.01 24.50
CA GLN A 157 -16.61 -23.31 25.78
C GLN A 157 -15.41 -22.38 25.66
N ARG A 158 -15.62 -21.11 26.01
CA ARG A 158 -14.55 -20.10 25.99
C ARG A 158 -13.53 -20.34 27.10
N LEU A 159 -12.27 -20.54 26.72
CA LEU A 159 -11.13 -20.78 27.61
C LEU A 159 -10.40 -19.48 27.99
N ILE A 160 -10.25 -18.55 27.04
CA ILE A 160 -9.65 -17.23 27.26
C ILE A 160 -10.16 -16.23 26.21
N ALA A 161 -10.09 -14.93 26.52
CA ALA A 161 -10.40 -13.85 25.59
C ALA A 161 -9.28 -12.80 25.60
N SER A 162 -9.05 -12.19 24.43
CA SER A 162 -8.16 -11.05 24.30
C SER A 162 -8.85 -9.76 24.74
N THR A 163 -8.06 -8.73 24.97
CA THR A 163 -8.57 -7.36 24.93
C THR A 163 -9.04 -7.01 23.52
N SER A 164 -9.99 -6.07 23.42
CA SER A 164 -10.46 -5.57 22.14
C SER A 164 -9.50 -4.52 21.59
N VAL A 165 -9.15 -4.65 20.32
CA VAL A 165 -8.25 -3.75 19.58
C VAL A 165 -9.05 -2.97 18.55
N ARG A 166 -8.87 -1.66 18.51
CA ARG A 166 -9.48 -0.79 17.50
C ARG A 166 -8.51 -0.58 16.35
N PHE A 167 -8.96 -0.62 15.10
CA PHE A 167 -8.12 -0.34 13.93
C PHE A 167 -8.93 0.36 12.84
N THR A 168 -8.26 0.98 11.88
CA THR A 168 -8.91 1.65 10.75
C THR A 168 -8.55 0.96 9.44
N LEU A 169 -9.54 0.52 8.68
CA LEU A 169 -9.37 0.04 7.31
C LEU A 169 -9.56 1.19 6.30
N ARG A 170 -8.52 1.48 5.53
CA ARG A 170 -8.55 2.45 4.43
C ARG A 170 -8.46 1.74 3.09
N ARG A 171 -9.38 2.07 2.19
CA ARG A 171 -9.32 1.71 0.76
C ARG A 171 -8.86 2.95 0.00
N VAL A 172 -7.90 2.82 -0.92
CA VAL A 172 -7.47 3.92 -1.79
C VAL A 172 -8.46 4.09 -2.93
N GLY A 173 -8.93 5.33 -3.12
CA GLY A 173 -9.81 5.70 -4.22
C GLY A 173 -9.06 6.34 -5.39
N LEU A 174 -9.76 6.57 -6.51
CA LEU A 174 -9.21 7.30 -7.66
C LEU A 174 -8.73 8.73 -7.28
N ASN A 175 -9.29 9.30 -6.22
CA ASN A 175 -8.93 10.63 -5.69
C ASN A 175 -7.72 10.62 -4.75
N ASP A 176 -7.22 9.46 -4.32
CA ASP A 176 -5.99 9.35 -3.53
C ASP A 176 -4.72 9.26 -4.41
N ARG A 177 -4.85 9.41 -5.73
CA ARG A 177 -3.70 9.40 -6.64
C ARG A 177 -2.83 10.63 -6.39
N ALA A 178 -1.53 10.41 -6.17
CA ALA A 178 -0.55 11.49 -6.23
C ALA A 178 -0.68 12.21 -7.60
N PRO A 179 -0.45 13.53 -7.67
CA PRO A 179 -0.39 14.25 -8.94
C PRO A 179 0.54 13.50 -9.88
N ARG A 180 0.08 13.24 -11.11
CA ARG A 180 0.96 12.63 -12.11
C ARG A 180 2.13 13.59 -12.35
N PRO A 181 3.39 13.14 -12.30
CA PRO A 181 4.51 13.95 -12.77
C PRO A 181 4.19 14.42 -14.20
N GLY A 182 4.06 15.73 -14.39
CA GLY A 182 3.76 16.34 -15.70
C GLY A 182 2.32 16.83 -15.94
N GLN A 183 1.39 16.77 -14.98
CA GLN A 183 0.17 17.57 -15.10
C GLN A 183 0.50 19.05 -14.86
N PRO A 184 0.22 19.97 -15.81
CA PRO A 184 0.30 21.39 -15.54
C PRO A 184 -0.58 21.72 -14.33
N ILE A 185 -0.02 22.41 -13.34
CA ILE A 185 -0.81 23.00 -12.26
C ILE A 185 -1.84 23.89 -12.95
N ALA A 186 -3.13 23.54 -12.84
CA ALA A 186 -4.18 24.40 -13.40
C ALA A 186 -3.98 25.81 -12.83
N PRO A 187 -3.99 26.87 -13.65
CA PRO A 187 -3.80 28.22 -13.16
C PRO A 187 -4.84 28.49 -12.07
N ALA A 188 -4.37 29.02 -10.93
CA ALA A 188 -5.23 29.37 -9.82
C ALA A 188 -6.36 30.30 -10.30
N PRO A 189 -7.61 30.11 -9.83
CA PRO A 189 -8.69 31.01 -10.20
C PRO A 189 -8.33 32.45 -9.79
N PRO A 190 -8.49 33.44 -10.69
CA PRO A 190 -8.17 34.82 -10.38
C PRO A 190 -9.10 35.31 -9.26
N GLY A 191 -8.54 35.58 -8.07
CA GLY A 191 -9.29 36.15 -6.95
C GLY A 191 -8.91 35.72 -5.54
N SER A 192 -8.03 34.73 -5.34
CA SER A 192 -7.52 34.42 -3.99
C SER A 192 -6.38 35.37 -3.61
N GLY A 193 -6.74 36.56 -3.12
CA GLY A 193 -5.80 37.43 -2.40
C GLY A 193 -5.20 36.65 -1.23
N SER A 194 -3.91 36.39 -1.28
CA SER A 194 -3.18 35.77 -0.17
C SER A 194 -3.08 36.79 0.97
N PRO A 195 -3.44 36.45 2.22
CA PRO A 195 -3.04 37.27 3.36
C PRO A 195 -1.52 37.16 3.49
N THR A 196 -0.83 38.29 3.33
CA THR A 196 0.62 38.39 3.49
C THR A 196 0.99 38.01 4.92
N SER A 197 1.75 36.93 5.07
CA SER A 197 2.42 36.60 6.33
C SER A 197 3.53 37.61 6.58
N PRO A 198 3.70 38.15 7.80
CA PRO A 198 4.76 39.11 8.07
C PRO A 198 6.12 38.41 8.06
N VAL A 199 7.08 38.99 7.31
CA VAL A 199 8.47 38.52 7.22
C VAL A 199 9.18 38.85 8.53
N TYR A 200 9.61 37.82 9.27
CA TYR A 200 10.52 37.96 10.40
C TYR A 200 11.95 38.16 9.89
N ASN A 201 12.55 39.32 10.19
CA ASN A 201 13.93 39.65 9.82
C ASN A 201 14.84 39.61 11.06
N PRO A 202 15.78 38.65 11.19
CA PRO A 202 16.75 38.63 12.27
C PRO A 202 18.07 39.26 11.80
N GLY A 203 18.35 40.50 12.21
CA GLY A 203 19.71 41.05 12.06
C GLY A 203 19.75 42.55 11.82
N GLY A 204 19.83 43.33 12.90
CA GLY A 204 20.11 44.75 12.84
C GLY A 204 20.65 45.25 14.18
N ILE A 205 21.98 45.24 14.32
CA ILE A 205 22.68 45.79 15.47
C ILE A 205 22.64 47.33 15.38
N ARG A 206 22.15 48.01 16.41
CA ARG A 206 22.53 49.40 16.71
C ARG A 206 22.36 49.69 18.21
N ALA A 207 23.47 50.02 18.87
CA ALA A 207 23.55 50.63 20.19
C ALA A 207 23.71 52.17 20.02
N PRO A 208 23.85 52.98 21.10
CA PRO A 208 22.90 53.27 22.17
C PRO A 208 22.62 54.80 22.32
N GLY A 209 21.63 55.16 23.15
CA GLY A 209 21.33 56.54 23.59
C GLY A 209 19.96 57.02 23.10
N SER A 210 19.12 57.71 23.86
CA SER A 210 19.22 58.39 25.14
C SER A 210 17.80 58.80 25.54
N GLY A 211 17.46 58.79 26.83
CA GLY A 211 16.43 59.71 27.35
C GLY A 211 15.18 59.09 27.98
N ALA A 212 15.11 59.27 29.30
CA ALA A 212 13.92 59.59 30.09
C ALA A 212 12.87 58.49 30.36
N GLY A 213 12.99 57.92 31.56
CA GLY A 213 11.95 58.02 32.58
C GLY A 213 10.76 57.07 32.47
N ASN A 214 10.72 56.03 33.30
CA ASN A 214 9.94 56.10 34.53
C ASN A 214 10.23 54.91 35.44
N ALA A 215 10.22 55.19 36.74
CA ALA A 215 10.55 54.28 37.82
C ALA A 215 9.39 53.31 38.12
N TYR A 216 9.70 52.04 38.43
CA TYR A 216 9.05 51.32 39.52
C TYR A 216 9.92 50.14 40.03
N ARG A 217 9.97 50.00 41.35
CA ARG A 217 10.90 49.20 42.16
C ARG A 217 10.61 47.68 42.12
N PRO A 218 11.62 46.81 42.33
CA PRO A 218 11.38 45.40 42.68
C PRO A 218 11.06 45.32 44.18
N ASN A 219 9.99 44.59 44.53
CA ASN A 219 9.78 44.19 45.91
C ASN A 219 10.60 42.91 46.18
N VAL A 220 11.48 43.03 47.16
CA VAL A 220 12.32 41.96 47.70
C VAL A 220 11.68 41.48 49.00
N GLY A 221 11.65 40.17 49.20
CA GLY A 221 11.37 39.55 50.51
C GLY A 221 9.88 39.34 50.78
N THR A 222 9.44 38.32 51.52
CA THR A 222 10.13 37.43 52.47
C THR A 222 9.11 36.37 52.93
N ARG A 223 9.65 35.19 53.30
CA ARG A 223 9.05 34.10 54.11
C ARG A 223 7.98 33.22 53.48
#